data_AF-A0A957D3P4-F1
#
_entry.id   AF-A0A957D3P4-F1
#
_cell.length_a   1.000
_cell.length_b   1.000
_cell.length_c   1.000
_cell.angle_alpha   90.00
_cell.angle_beta   90.00
_cell.angle_gamma   90.00
#
_symmetry.space_group_name_H-M   'P 1'
#
loop_
_entity.id
_entity.type
_entity.pdbx_description
1 polymer ?
#
loop_
_entity_poly.entity_id
_entity_poly.type
_entity_poly.pdbx_seq_one_letter_code
_entity_poly.pdbx_strand_id
1 'polypeptide(L)'
;MKNIRLLLFLFFVIASAVLSAACAENDDAADAEAPAAEPTAEVAAAEPTAAASSAGAAVQPTEAPSELPTVPPAAPTATAVPVVEEPAAQRFGILRIRDNDNTPSGSFQLLMEGISPAPDGTHYVLWLLDDRFNTLNLGTFAVADGTVQYAGDTEQNLLSAYSSAFISLEPDGVTDGEIGPIAFNGVVPAGALLHVNHIVTTFAGNPEGNAFLIGAQGQLHHAMEHTGFLMEELTNDNLREAQRHAEHVVNILDGETGANFGDLDGDTVAQNPGDGVGVRGYLEGAKQHAQLAVDA
;
A
#
# COMPACT_ATOMS: atom_id res chain seq x y z
N MET A 1 40.79 -11.51 -0.04
CA MET A 1 40.74 -11.94 1.38
C MET A 1 39.92 -11.05 2.31
N LYS A 2 39.64 -9.77 2.01
CA LYS A 2 38.77 -8.92 2.86
C LYS A 2 37.26 -9.19 2.71
N ASN A 3 36.80 -9.74 1.60
CA ASN A 3 35.36 -9.92 1.33
C ASN A 3 34.77 -11.22 1.91
N ILE A 4 35.61 -12.19 2.28
CA ILE A 4 35.16 -13.47 2.88
C ILE A 4 34.77 -13.29 4.36
N ARG A 5 35.35 -12.29 5.05
CA ARG A 5 35.05 -12.02 6.46
C ARG A 5 33.72 -11.28 6.67
N LEU A 6 33.22 -10.57 5.65
CA LEU A 6 31.92 -9.91 5.71
C LEU A 6 30.77 -10.90 5.45
N LEU A 7 30.98 -11.85 4.54
CA LEU A 7 30.02 -12.92 4.24
C LEU A 7 29.82 -13.87 5.43
N LEU A 8 30.91 -14.23 6.14
CA LEU A 8 30.84 -15.06 7.35
C LEU A 8 30.15 -14.35 8.53
N PHE A 9 30.23 -13.02 8.62
CA PHE A 9 29.59 -12.27 9.69
C PHE A 9 28.07 -12.12 9.46
N LEU A 10 27.65 -12.00 8.20
CA LEU A 10 26.22 -11.99 7.83
C LEU A 10 25.58 -13.38 8.03
N PHE A 11 26.32 -14.45 7.75
CA PHE A 11 25.89 -15.84 7.97
C PHE A 11 25.61 -16.15 9.45
N PHE A 12 26.41 -15.59 10.37
CA PHE A 12 26.28 -15.85 11.81
C PHE A 12 25.09 -15.12 12.45
N VAL A 13 24.71 -13.95 11.92
CA VAL A 13 23.58 -13.17 12.44
C VAL A 13 22.24 -13.78 12.01
N ILE A 14 22.18 -14.38 10.81
CA ILE A 14 20.97 -15.05 10.31
C ILE A 14 20.76 -16.41 11.01
N ALA A 15 21.82 -17.18 11.25
CA ALA A 15 21.73 -18.47 11.94
C ALA A 15 21.22 -18.36 13.40
N SER A 16 21.49 -17.25 14.10
CA SER A 16 21.00 -17.06 15.47
C SER A 16 19.52 -16.67 15.58
N ALA A 17 18.89 -16.19 14.50
CA ALA A 17 17.45 -15.86 14.51
C ALA A 17 16.55 -17.08 14.23
N VAL A 18 17.08 -18.10 13.56
CA VAL A 18 16.32 -19.29 13.13
C VAL A 18 16.16 -20.33 14.26
N LEU A 19 17.05 -20.33 15.26
CA LEU A 19 17.03 -21.36 16.31
C LEU A 19 15.93 -21.18 17.39
N SER A 20 15.14 -20.10 17.35
CA SER A 20 14.05 -19.87 18.31
C SER A 20 12.64 -20.22 17.81
N ALA A 21 12.46 -20.63 16.55
CA ALA A 21 11.13 -20.85 15.97
C ALA A 21 10.76 -22.31 15.68
N ALA A 22 11.69 -23.27 15.84
CA ALA A 22 11.45 -24.67 15.48
C ALA A 22 11.32 -25.57 16.72
N CYS A 23 10.20 -25.46 17.44
CA CYS A 23 9.71 -26.47 18.38
C CYS A 23 8.18 -26.42 18.41
N ALA A 24 7.56 -26.96 17.36
CA ALA A 24 6.18 -27.43 17.39
C ALA A 24 6.00 -28.46 16.26
N GLU A 25 6.18 -29.73 16.63
CA GLU A 25 5.84 -30.91 15.84
C GLU A 25 4.37 -30.91 15.44
N ASN A 26 4.08 -31.31 14.19
CA ASN A 26 2.84 -32.01 13.84
C ASN A 26 3.18 -33.10 12.83
N ASP A 27 2.94 -34.34 13.28
CA ASP A 27 2.95 -35.59 12.53
C ASP A 27 1.70 -35.76 11.65
N ASP A 28 1.80 -36.73 10.75
CA ASP A 28 0.79 -37.34 9.87
C ASP A 28 0.45 -36.60 8.55
N ALA A 29 0.96 -36.97 7.37
CA ALA A 29 1.07 -38.24 6.61
C ALA A 29 -0.08 -38.47 5.61
N ALA A 30 0.35 -38.65 4.35
CA ALA A 30 -0.30 -39.29 3.18
C ALA A 30 -1.62 -38.64 2.66
N ASP A 31 -1.89 -38.51 1.36
CA ASP A 31 -1.66 -39.47 0.28
C ASP A 31 -1.59 -38.77 -1.10
N ALA A 32 -0.92 -39.42 -2.04
CA ALA A 32 -0.66 -38.97 -3.41
C ALA A 32 -1.82 -39.30 -4.38
N GLU A 33 -2.11 -38.40 -5.32
CA GLU A 33 -2.75 -38.78 -6.59
C GLU A 33 -2.17 -37.97 -7.77
N ALA A 34 -1.82 -38.72 -8.83
CA ALA A 34 -1.08 -38.29 -10.02
C ALA A 34 -2.04 -37.73 -11.11
N PRO A 35 -1.52 -37.10 -12.19
CA PRO A 35 -2.18 -36.02 -12.89
C PRO A 35 -3.07 -36.46 -14.07
N ALA A 36 -4.14 -35.70 -14.32
CA ALA A 36 -5.01 -35.87 -15.47
C ALA A 36 -4.88 -34.70 -16.47
N ALA A 37 -4.38 -35.07 -17.65
CA ALA A 37 -4.44 -34.49 -18.99
C ALA A 37 -5.08 -33.09 -19.22
N GLU A 38 -4.28 -32.26 -19.90
CA GLU A 38 -4.68 -31.08 -20.68
C GLU A 38 -5.68 -31.41 -21.80
N PRO A 39 -6.56 -30.45 -22.15
CA PRO A 39 -7.03 -30.30 -23.52
C PRO A 39 -6.50 -29.00 -24.15
N THR A 40 -5.81 -29.20 -25.26
CA THR A 40 -5.38 -28.22 -26.25
C THR A 40 -6.59 -27.42 -26.78
N ALA A 41 -6.54 -26.09 -26.69
CA ALA A 41 -7.47 -25.20 -27.40
C ALA A 41 -6.67 -24.16 -28.20
N GLU A 42 -6.51 -24.48 -29.48
CA GLU A 42 -6.06 -23.63 -30.56
C GLU A 42 -7.13 -22.57 -30.84
N VAL A 43 -6.82 -21.28 -30.61
CA VAL A 43 -7.65 -20.15 -31.08
C VAL A 43 -6.77 -19.18 -31.85
N ALA A 44 -7.16 -19.01 -33.11
CA ALA A 44 -6.51 -18.25 -34.15
C ALA A 44 -6.30 -16.77 -33.79
N ALA A 45 -5.10 -16.29 -34.14
CA ALA A 45 -4.73 -14.89 -34.18
C ALA A 45 -5.49 -14.15 -35.29
N ALA A 46 -6.07 -13.00 -34.96
CA ALA A 46 -6.53 -12.02 -35.93
C ALA A 46 -5.65 -10.76 -35.80
N GLU A 47 -4.87 -10.48 -36.85
CA GLU A 47 -4.10 -9.26 -37.04
C GLU A 47 -5.03 -8.05 -37.24
N PRO A 48 -4.71 -6.86 -36.70
CA PRO A 48 -5.21 -5.61 -37.23
C PRO A 48 -4.15 -4.96 -38.14
N THR A 49 -4.52 -4.88 -39.41
CA THR A 49 -3.85 -4.17 -40.51
C THR A 49 -3.52 -2.72 -40.16
N ALA A 50 -2.24 -2.36 -40.31
CA ALA A 50 -1.76 -0.99 -40.36
C ALA A 50 -2.18 -0.28 -41.66
N ALA A 51 -2.69 0.94 -41.56
CA ALA A 51 -2.82 1.86 -42.69
C ALA A 51 -2.10 3.17 -42.35
N ALA A 52 -0.98 3.41 -43.04
CA ALA A 52 -0.38 4.72 -43.21
C ALA A 52 -0.95 5.38 -44.47
N SER A 53 -1.13 6.71 -44.47
CA SER A 53 -0.54 7.62 -45.48
C SER A 53 -1.20 9.01 -45.49
N SER A 54 -0.36 9.97 -45.86
CA SER A 54 -0.40 11.44 -45.81
C SER A 54 -1.29 12.17 -46.83
N ALA A 55 -1.68 13.40 -46.49
CA ALA A 55 -1.62 14.62 -47.33
C ALA A 55 -1.91 15.83 -46.41
N GLY A 56 -1.16 16.93 -46.34
CA GLY A 56 -0.45 17.64 -47.40
C GLY A 56 -1.32 18.80 -47.92
N ALA A 57 -1.43 19.90 -47.18
CA ALA A 57 -2.02 21.14 -47.68
C ALA A 57 -1.31 22.37 -47.07
N ALA A 58 -0.40 22.93 -47.84
CA ALA A 58 0.20 24.24 -47.60
C ALA A 58 -0.80 25.34 -47.96
N VAL A 59 -1.07 26.26 -47.04
CA VAL A 59 -1.87 27.46 -47.29
C VAL A 59 -0.93 28.68 -47.31
N GLN A 60 -1.09 29.48 -48.36
CA GLN A 60 -0.33 30.70 -48.66
C GLN A 60 -0.59 31.83 -47.65
N PRO A 61 0.31 32.83 -47.52
CA PRO A 61 0.11 33.97 -46.65
C PRO A 61 -0.76 35.04 -47.32
N THR A 62 -1.87 35.41 -46.70
CA THR A 62 -2.64 36.62 -47.02
C THR A 62 -2.17 37.75 -46.10
N GLU A 63 -1.61 38.80 -46.69
CA GLU A 63 -1.34 40.07 -46.00
C GLU A 63 -2.65 40.72 -45.54
N ALA A 64 -2.73 41.03 -44.24
CA ALA A 64 -3.81 41.83 -43.65
C ALA A 64 -3.29 43.24 -43.31
N PRO A 65 -4.05 44.32 -43.60
CA PRO A 65 -3.64 45.69 -43.31
C PRO A 65 -3.60 45.97 -41.80
N SER A 66 -2.56 46.67 -41.38
CA SER A 66 -2.40 47.18 -40.02
C SER A 66 -3.30 48.40 -39.81
N GLU A 67 -4.47 48.19 -39.19
CA GLU A 67 -5.20 49.26 -38.49
C GLU A 67 -4.85 49.21 -37.00
N LEU A 68 -4.34 50.33 -36.49
CA LEU A 68 -4.04 50.53 -35.08
C LEU A 68 -5.33 50.47 -34.24
N PRO A 69 -5.47 49.54 -33.28
CA PRO A 69 -6.58 49.56 -32.35
C PRO A 69 -6.41 50.71 -31.36
N THR A 70 -7.40 51.61 -31.32
CA THR A 70 -7.57 52.60 -30.25
C THR A 70 -7.79 51.88 -28.92
N VAL A 71 -6.86 52.06 -27.98
CA VAL A 71 -6.92 51.50 -26.62
C VAL A 71 -8.08 52.14 -25.83
N PRO A 72 -9.07 51.37 -25.36
CA PRO A 72 -10.10 51.87 -24.46
C PRO A 72 -9.49 52.25 -23.10
N PRO A 73 -10.02 53.26 -22.39
CA PRO A 73 -9.51 53.67 -21.09
C PRO A 73 -9.61 52.53 -20.07
N ALA A 74 -8.54 52.37 -19.28
CA ALA A 74 -8.40 51.32 -18.27
C ALA A 74 -9.58 51.35 -17.27
N ALA A 75 -10.24 50.20 -17.10
CA ALA A 75 -11.16 49.97 -16.01
C ALA A 75 -10.40 50.07 -14.67
N PRO A 76 -11.00 50.67 -13.62
CA PRO A 76 -10.35 50.75 -12.32
C PRO A 76 -10.08 49.34 -11.80
N THR A 77 -8.81 49.08 -11.48
CA THR A 77 -8.36 47.86 -10.80
C THR A 77 -9.17 47.70 -9.52
N ALA A 78 -10.04 46.69 -9.47
CA ALA A 78 -10.68 46.29 -8.22
C ALA A 78 -9.55 45.91 -7.25
N THR A 79 -9.43 46.67 -6.17
CA THR A 79 -8.58 46.31 -5.03
C THR A 79 -8.96 44.91 -4.59
N ALA A 80 -8.10 43.93 -4.81
CA ALA A 80 -8.28 42.58 -4.31
C ALA A 80 -8.46 42.68 -2.78
N VAL A 81 -9.61 42.25 -2.29
CA VAL A 81 -9.83 42.10 -0.86
C VAL A 81 -8.75 41.17 -0.31
N PRO A 82 -8.12 41.50 0.83
CA PRO A 82 -7.14 40.61 1.43
C PRO A 82 -7.82 39.27 1.72
N VAL A 83 -7.28 38.19 1.17
CA VAL A 83 -7.66 36.83 1.55
C VAL A 83 -7.30 36.70 3.02
N VAL A 84 -8.32 36.64 3.88
CA VAL A 84 -8.13 36.32 5.29
C VAL A 84 -7.67 34.87 5.32
N GLU A 85 -6.41 34.67 5.65
CA GLU A 85 -5.81 33.33 5.80
C GLU A 85 -6.54 32.63 6.95
N GLU A 86 -7.25 31.55 6.64
CA GLU A 86 -7.99 30.76 7.62
C GLU A 86 -6.99 30.16 8.62
N PRO A 87 -7.20 30.31 9.93
CA PRO A 87 -6.27 29.77 10.92
C PRO A 87 -6.13 28.26 10.74
N ALA A 88 -4.89 27.77 10.78
CA ALA A 88 -4.61 26.34 10.66
C ALA A 88 -5.44 25.54 11.66
N ALA A 89 -6.11 24.49 11.17
CA ALA A 89 -6.98 23.64 11.99
C ALA A 89 -6.20 23.08 13.19
N GLN A 90 -6.75 23.27 14.39
CA GLN A 90 -6.15 22.73 15.60
C GLN A 90 -6.26 21.20 15.63
N ARG A 91 -5.14 20.52 15.82
CA ARG A 91 -5.11 19.06 16.00
C ARG A 91 -5.40 18.70 17.45
N PHE A 92 -6.47 17.97 17.68
CA PHE A 92 -6.90 17.51 19.01
C PHE A 92 -6.51 16.05 19.32
N GLY A 93 -6.06 15.29 18.32
CA GLY A 93 -5.71 13.89 18.49
C GLY A 93 -5.30 13.18 17.21
N ILE A 94 -5.25 11.85 17.29
CA ILE A 94 -4.97 10.93 16.19
C ILE A 94 -5.88 9.71 16.30
N LEU A 95 -6.42 9.29 15.15
CA LEU A 95 -6.99 7.97 14.97
C LEU A 95 -5.95 7.11 14.25
N ARG A 96 -5.57 5.98 14.85
CA ARG A 96 -4.65 5.00 14.28
C ARG A 96 -5.44 3.79 13.82
N ILE A 97 -5.10 3.27 12.66
CA ILE A 97 -5.61 1.99 12.14
C ILE A 97 -4.43 1.01 12.09
N ARG A 98 -4.66 -0.23 12.51
CA ARG A 98 -3.66 -1.30 12.51
C ARG A 98 -4.32 -2.63 12.17
N ASP A 99 -3.50 -3.64 11.91
CA ASP A 99 -3.97 -5.01 11.81
C ASP A 99 -4.48 -5.51 13.18
N ASN A 100 -5.37 -6.50 13.15
CA ASN A 100 -5.69 -7.35 14.30
C ASN A 100 -5.41 -8.82 13.94
N ASP A 101 -5.70 -9.74 14.85
CA ASP A 101 -5.38 -11.16 14.69
C ASP A 101 -5.99 -11.81 13.43
N ASN A 102 -7.09 -11.25 12.90
CA ASN A 102 -7.86 -11.87 11.83
C ASN A 102 -8.00 -10.99 10.58
N THR A 103 -7.70 -9.70 10.66
CA THR A 103 -8.06 -8.72 9.63
C THR A 103 -7.01 -7.63 9.49
N PRO A 104 -6.40 -7.46 8.31
CA PRO A 104 -5.56 -6.32 8.01
C PRO A 104 -6.33 -5.02 8.16
N SER A 105 -5.73 -4.03 8.82
CA SER A 105 -6.37 -2.75 9.14
C SER A 105 -7.72 -2.89 9.86
N GLY A 106 -7.89 -3.95 10.67
CA GLY A 106 -9.12 -4.25 11.40
C GLY A 106 -9.22 -3.63 12.80
N SER A 107 -8.13 -3.15 13.39
CA SER A 107 -8.13 -2.48 14.71
C SER A 107 -7.99 -0.97 14.60
N PHE A 108 -8.52 -0.26 15.59
CA PHE A 108 -8.41 1.19 15.68
C PHE A 108 -8.01 1.64 17.09
N GLN A 109 -7.34 2.79 17.16
CA GLN A 109 -7.01 3.48 18.41
C GLN A 109 -7.16 5.00 18.24
N LEU A 110 -8.10 5.58 18.96
CA LEU A 110 -8.30 7.01 19.11
C LEU A 110 -7.55 7.52 20.34
N LEU A 111 -6.67 8.50 20.12
CA LEU A 111 -5.92 9.20 21.16
C LEU A 111 -6.19 10.69 21.01
N MET A 112 -6.74 11.33 22.05
CA MET A 112 -7.01 12.78 22.04
C MET A 112 -6.63 13.40 23.38
N GLU A 113 -6.27 14.69 23.35
CA GLU A 113 -5.88 15.47 24.53
C GLU A 113 -6.56 16.85 24.52
N GLY A 114 -6.82 17.40 25.71
CA GLY A 114 -7.46 18.71 25.88
C GLY A 114 -8.95 18.70 25.55
N ILE A 115 -9.61 17.56 25.67
CA ILE A 115 -11.04 17.40 25.33
C ILE A 115 -11.88 17.67 26.57
N SER A 116 -12.93 18.46 26.45
CA SER A 116 -13.91 18.60 27.54
C SER A 116 -14.76 17.33 27.67
N PRO A 117 -15.21 16.95 28.87
CA PRO A 117 -16.24 15.94 29.02
C PRO A 117 -17.50 16.32 28.21
N ALA A 118 -18.22 15.30 27.73
CA ALA A 118 -19.50 15.53 27.07
C ALA A 118 -20.47 16.26 28.03
N PRO A 119 -21.30 17.19 27.53
CA PRO A 119 -22.34 17.84 28.33
C PRO A 119 -23.29 16.82 28.99
N ASP A 120 -23.87 17.19 30.14
CA ASP A 120 -24.84 16.35 30.84
C ASP A 120 -26.00 15.91 29.91
N GLY A 121 -26.31 14.62 29.92
CA GLY A 121 -27.34 14.02 29.07
C GLY A 121 -26.89 13.72 27.64
N THR A 122 -25.59 13.81 27.35
CA THR A 122 -25.00 13.44 26.06
C THR A 122 -23.73 12.61 26.22
N HIS A 123 -23.34 11.90 25.17
CA HIS A 123 -22.07 11.16 25.09
C HIS A 123 -21.42 11.30 23.71
N TYR A 124 -20.11 11.04 23.65
CA TYR A 124 -19.38 11.03 22.39
C TYR A 124 -19.48 9.67 21.70
N VAL A 125 -19.60 9.69 20.37
CA VAL A 125 -19.61 8.50 19.51
C VAL A 125 -18.62 8.67 18.37
N LEU A 126 -17.78 7.66 18.14
CA LEU A 126 -16.83 7.64 17.03
C LEU A 126 -17.46 6.98 15.80
N TRP A 127 -17.31 7.61 14.64
CA TRP A 127 -17.81 7.11 13.36
C TRP A 127 -16.71 7.11 12.29
N LEU A 128 -16.80 6.18 11.35
CA LEU A 128 -16.12 6.25 10.07
C LEU A 128 -17.11 6.57 8.95
N LEU A 129 -16.61 7.16 7.87
CA LEU A 129 -17.38 7.59 6.70
C LEU A 129 -16.67 7.14 5.42
N ASP A 130 -17.42 6.51 4.51
CA ASP A 130 -16.94 6.16 3.17
C ASP A 130 -17.25 7.27 2.14
N ASP A 131 -16.84 7.06 0.89
CA ASP A 131 -17.07 8.00 -0.21
C ASP A 131 -18.54 8.08 -0.68
N ARG A 132 -19.38 7.14 -0.24
CA ARG A 132 -20.82 7.05 -0.52
C ARG A 132 -21.67 7.53 0.64
N PHE A 133 -21.05 8.13 1.65
CA PHE A 133 -21.69 8.60 2.89
C PHE A 133 -22.27 7.51 3.77
N ASN A 134 -21.87 6.24 3.59
CA ASN A 134 -22.20 5.21 4.56
C ASN A 134 -21.32 5.39 5.80
N THR A 135 -21.93 5.19 6.96
CA THR A 135 -21.24 5.33 8.24
C THR A 135 -21.05 3.99 8.92
N LEU A 136 -19.94 3.88 9.66
CA LEU A 136 -19.72 2.80 10.61
C LEU A 136 -19.60 3.39 12.01
N ASN A 137 -20.49 2.98 12.91
CA ASN A 137 -20.42 3.33 14.32
C ASN A 137 -19.33 2.46 14.99
N LEU A 138 -18.28 3.10 15.50
CA LEU A 138 -17.20 2.43 16.24
C LEU A 138 -17.43 2.42 17.75
N GLY A 139 -18.52 3.01 18.23
CA GLY A 139 -18.96 2.98 19.62
C GLY A 139 -18.76 4.28 20.39
N THR A 140 -19.20 4.25 21.64
CA THR A 140 -19.16 5.37 22.56
C THR A 140 -17.87 5.36 23.37
N PHE A 141 -17.38 6.54 23.75
CA PHE A 141 -16.20 6.66 24.60
C PHE A 141 -16.34 7.80 25.62
N ALA A 142 -15.60 7.68 26.71
CA ALA A 142 -15.54 8.69 27.75
C ALA A 142 -14.26 9.52 27.66
N VAL A 143 -14.33 10.74 28.18
CA VAL A 143 -13.17 11.61 28.37
C VAL A 143 -12.77 11.54 29.84
N ALA A 144 -11.53 11.13 30.12
CA ALA A 144 -10.98 11.05 31.46
C ALA A 144 -9.84 12.07 31.61
N ASP A 145 -9.97 13.00 32.56
CA ASP A 145 -8.96 14.05 32.83
C ASP A 145 -8.49 14.80 31.57
N GLY A 146 -9.44 15.11 30.68
CA GLY A 146 -9.16 15.81 29.42
C GLY A 146 -8.54 14.95 28.33
N THR A 147 -8.41 13.63 28.54
CA THR A 147 -7.75 12.70 27.64
C THR A 147 -8.73 11.62 27.16
N VAL A 148 -8.56 11.18 25.92
CA VAL A 148 -9.27 10.04 25.33
C VAL A 148 -8.25 8.97 24.97
N GLN A 149 -8.50 7.75 25.44
CA GLN A 149 -7.86 6.53 24.95
C GLN A 149 -8.96 5.52 24.67
N TYR A 150 -9.31 5.38 23.40
CA TYR A 150 -10.38 4.49 22.96
C TYR A 150 -9.86 3.58 21.86
N ALA A 151 -10.18 2.30 21.92
CA ALA A 151 -9.70 1.31 20.98
C ALA A 151 -10.72 0.18 20.82
N GLY A 152 -10.64 -0.49 19.67
CA GLY A 152 -11.48 -1.64 19.38
C GLY A 152 -11.03 -2.34 18.10
N ASP A 153 -11.74 -3.41 17.79
CA ASP A 153 -11.49 -4.30 16.66
C ASP A 153 -12.75 -4.46 15.82
N THR A 154 -12.55 -4.73 14.54
CA THR A 154 -13.60 -5.03 13.56
C THR A 154 -13.15 -6.19 12.66
N GLU A 155 -14.09 -6.82 11.98
CA GLU A 155 -13.84 -7.89 11.01
C GLU A 155 -13.64 -7.38 9.57
N GLN A 156 -13.57 -6.06 9.39
CA GLN A 156 -13.44 -5.42 8.08
C GLN A 156 -12.19 -4.55 8.00
N ASN A 157 -11.62 -4.43 6.80
CA ASN A 157 -10.46 -3.58 6.56
C ASN A 157 -10.89 -2.10 6.54
N LEU A 158 -10.65 -1.39 7.65
CA LEU A 158 -11.11 -0.02 7.86
C LEU A 158 -10.46 0.97 6.89
N LEU A 159 -9.21 0.72 6.50
CA LEU A 159 -8.43 1.62 5.65
C LEU A 159 -8.85 1.55 4.16
N SER A 160 -9.26 0.37 3.71
CA SER A 160 -9.82 0.19 2.36
C SER A 160 -11.27 0.66 2.23
N ALA A 161 -12.03 0.64 3.33
CA ALA A 161 -13.47 0.86 3.31
C ALA A 161 -13.85 2.32 3.61
N TYR A 162 -13.04 3.05 4.38
CA TYR A 162 -13.40 4.39 4.87
C TYR A 162 -12.31 5.41 4.58
N SER A 163 -12.73 6.66 4.39
CA SER A 163 -11.83 7.77 4.04
C SER A 163 -11.77 8.88 5.07
N SER A 164 -12.74 8.92 5.98
CA SER A 164 -12.85 9.96 7.00
C SER A 164 -13.38 9.39 8.31
N ALA A 165 -13.13 10.10 9.39
CA ALA A 165 -13.68 9.82 10.71
C ALA A 165 -14.28 11.09 11.31
N PHE A 166 -15.31 10.94 12.13
CA PHE A 166 -15.88 12.04 12.89
C PHE A 166 -16.41 11.57 14.24
N ILE A 167 -16.57 12.51 15.15
CA ILE A 167 -17.10 12.30 16.49
C ILE A 167 -18.34 13.16 16.64
N SER A 168 -19.47 12.54 16.95
CA SER A 168 -20.72 13.24 17.25
C SER A 168 -21.00 13.30 18.75
N LEU A 169 -21.88 14.24 19.14
CA LEU A 169 -22.52 14.29 20.46
C LEU A 169 -23.93 13.72 20.33
N GLU A 170 -24.16 12.57 20.96
CA GLU A 170 -25.46 11.89 20.94
C GLU A 170 -26.18 12.03 22.27
N PRO A 171 -27.52 12.22 22.27
CA PRO A 171 -28.31 12.28 23.50
C PRO A 171 -28.44 10.91 24.17
N ASP A 172 -28.41 10.89 25.50
CA ASP A 172 -28.54 9.66 26.27
C ASP A 172 -29.95 9.06 26.16
N GLY A 173 -30.01 7.73 25.98
CA GLY A 173 -31.27 6.98 25.96
C GLY A 173 -32.11 7.17 24.70
N VAL A 174 -31.58 7.83 23.67
CA VAL A 174 -32.21 7.97 22.35
C VAL A 174 -31.51 7.06 21.36
N THR A 175 -32.29 6.28 20.61
CA THR A 175 -31.82 5.38 19.56
C THR A 175 -32.71 5.51 18.33
N ASP A 176 -32.80 6.71 17.79
CA ASP A 176 -33.54 7.02 16.56
C ASP A 176 -32.74 6.73 15.28
N GLY A 177 -31.42 6.52 15.42
CA GLY A 177 -30.51 6.28 14.31
C GLY A 177 -30.08 7.56 13.59
N GLU A 178 -30.46 8.73 14.10
CA GLU A 178 -29.96 10.01 13.62
C GLU A 178 -28.57 10.27 14.19
N ILE A 179 -27.73 10.96 13.42
CA ILE A 179 -26.39 11.36 13.86
C ILE A 179 -26.50 12.77 14.41
N GLY A 180 -26.13 12.93 15.68
CA GLY A 180 -26.12 14.20 16.39
C GLY A 180 -25.06 15.18 15.87
N PRO A 181 -24.95 16.36 16.50
CA PRO A 181 -23.98 17.39 16.09
C PRO A 181 -22.54 16.87 16.09
N ILE A 182 -21.80 17.16 15.02
CA ILE A 182 -20.39 16.78 14.89
C ILE A 182 -19.55 17.70 15.78
N ALA A 183 -18.81 17.11 16.72
CA ALA A 183 -17.89 17.80 17.62
C ALA A 183 -16.45 17.84 17.07
N PHE A 184 -16.02 16.77 16.40
CA PHE A 184 -14.68 16.66 15.81
C PHE A 184 -14.74 15.90 14.49
N ASN A 185 -13.84 16.22 13.57
CA ASN A 185 -13.66 15.47 12.32
C ASN A 185 -12.17 15.31 11.98
N GLY A 186 -11.88 14.24 11.26
CA GLY A 186 -10.57 13.94 10.69
C GLY A 186 -10.76 13.39 9.28
N VAL A 187 -10.05 13.97 8.32
CA VAL A 187 -10.10 13.58 6.91
C VAL A 187 -8.69 13.26 6.45
N VAL A 188 -8.53 12.12 5.77
CA VAL A 188 -7.33 11.86 4.98
C VAL A 188 -7.60 12.38 3.57
N PRO A 189 -6.77 13.28 3.01
CA PRO A 189 -6.94 13.73 1.64
C PRO A 189 -7.08 12.54 0.69
N ALA A 190 -8.05 12.58 -0.23
CA ALA A 190 -8.35 11.43 -1.08
C ALA A 190 -7.13 10.97 -1.90
N GLY A 191 -6.31 11.91 -2.37
CA GLY A 191 -5.05 11.60 -3.05
C GLY A 191 -4.05 10.88 -2.13
N ALA A 192 -3.91 11.34 -0.89
CA ALA A 192 -3.05 10.67 0.10
C ALA A 192 -3.53 9.25 0.40
N LEU A 193 -4.83 9.07 0.62
CA LEU A 193 -5.43 7.77 0.93
C LEU A 193 -5.29 6.77 -0.22
N LEU A 194 -5.43 7.23 -1.48
CA LEU A 194 -5.19 6.39 -2.66
C LEU A 194 -3.79 5.78 -2.64
N HIS A 195 -2.77 6.60 -2.40
CA HIS A 195 -1.39 6.12 -2.37
C HIS A 195 -1.08 5.27 -1.14
N VAL A 196 -1.68 5.56 0.02
CA VAL A 196 -1.61 4.68 1.20
C VAL A 196 -2.20 3.30 0.87
N ASN A 197 -3.35 3.23 0.21
CA ASN A 197 -3.96 1.98 -0.21
C ASN A 197 -3.07 1.17 -1.16
N HIS A 198 -2.40 1.83 -2.11
CA HIS A 198 -1.42 1.15 -2.98
C HIS A 198 -0.28 0.48 -2.20
N ILE A 199 0.10 1.03 -1.04
CA ILE A 199 1.16 0.48 -0.20
C ILE A 199 0.68 -0.74 0.59
N VAL A 200 -0.51 -0.67 1.20
CA VAL A 200 -0.93 -1.62 2.24
C VAL A 200 -2.19 -2.44 1.96
N THR A 201 -3.02 -2.08 0.97
CA THR A 201 -4.29 -2.80 0.69
C THR A 201 -4.31 -3.45 -0.70
N THR A 202 -4.17 -2.67 -1.78
CA THR A 202 -4.16 -3.20 -3.14
C THR A 202 -3.57 -2.21 -4.13
N PHE A 203 -2.90 -2.73 -5.18
CA PHE A 203 -2.49 -1.93 -6.32
C PHE A 203 -2.55 -2.76 -7.60
N ALA A 204 -3.49 -2.44 -8.49
CA ALA A 204 -3.70 -3.15 -9.75
C ALA A 204 -2.50 -3.11 -10.71
N GLY A 205 -1.53 -2.22 -10.48
CA GLY A 205 -0.29 -2.15 -11.27
C GLY A 205 0.74 -3.22 -10.91
N ASN A 206 0.56 -3.92 -9.78
CA ASN A 206 1.44 -5.01 -9.36
C ASN A 206 0.89 -6.38 -9.79
N PRO A 207 1.74 -7.42 -9.86
CA PRO A 207 1.31 -8.81 -9.97
C PRO A 207 0.17 -9.14 -9.00
N GLU A 208 -0.86 -9.83 -9.52
CA GLU A 208 -2.08 -10.22 -8.80
C GLU A 208 -2.87 -9.08 -8.15
N GLY A 209 -2.55 -7.82 -8.44
CA GLY A 209 -3.16 -6.65 -7.81
C GLY A 209 -2.70 -6.42 -6.36
N ASN A 210 -1.60 -7.05 -5.94
CA ASN A 210 -1.09 -6.96 -4.58
C ASN A 210 -0.64 -5.54 -4.22
N ALA A 211 -0.89 -5.11 -2.99
CA ALA A 211 -0.25 -3.91 -2.45
C ALA A 211 1.28 -4.08 -2.40
N PHE A 212 2.03 -2.99 -2.39
CA PHE A 212 3.50 -3.08 -2.38
C PHE A 212 4.05 -3.92 -1.22
N LEU A 213 3.55 -3.73 0.01
CA LEU A 213 4.05 -4.50 1.15
C LEU A 213 3.61 -5.96 1.13
N ILE A 214 2.43 -6.25 0.54
CA ILE A 214 1.94 -7.63 0.36
C ILE A 214 2.81 -8.36 -0.66
N GLY A 215 3.10 -7.73 -1.80
CA GLY A 215 4.01 -8.29 -2.81
C GLY A 215 5.43 -8.50 -2.29
N ALA A 216 5.97 -7.53 -1.54
CA ALA A 216 7.27 -7.66 -0.89
C ALA A 216 7.31 -8.87 0.07
N GLN A 217 6.25 -9.06 0.86
CA GLN A 217 6.13 -10.20 1.77
C GLN A 217 6.06 -11.53 1.02
N GLY A 218 5.29 -11.61 -0.07
CA GLY A 218 5.20 -12.81 -0.91
C GLY A 218 6.55 -13.20 -1.51
N GLN A 219 7.28 -12.24 -2.08
CA GLN A 219 8.64 -12.49 -2.60
C GLN A 219 9.62 -12.87 -1.49
N LEU A 220 9.51 -12.25 -0.30
CA LEU A 220 10.35 -12.64 0.84
C LEU A 220 10.08 -14.09 1.27
N HIS A 221 8.82 -14.54 1.25
CA HIS A 221 8.47 -15.93 1.54
C HIS A 221 9.12 -16.90 0.54
N HIS A 222 9.03 -16.63 -0.76
CA HIS A 222 9.71 -17.45 -1.78
C HIS A 222 11.23 -17.48 -1.61
N ALA A 223 11.86 -16.35 -1.27
CA ALA A 223 13.28 -16.32 -0.95
C ALA A 223 13.62 -17.19 0.28
N MET A 224 12.75 -17.22 1.29
CA MET A 224 12.92 -18.10 2.46
C MET A 224 12.78 -19.58 2.10
N GLU A 225 11.81 -19.95 1.24
CA GLU A 225 11.66 -21.33 0.74
C GLU A 225 12.93 -21.79 0.02
N HIS A 226 13.45 -20.98 -0.90
CA HIS A 226 14.69 -21.30 -1.61
C HIS A 226 15.93 -21.30 -0.72
N THR A 227 15.94 -20.52 0.37
CA THR A 227 16.96 -20.63 1.41
C THR A 227 16.89 -22.00 2.10
N GLY A 228 15.69 -22.51 2.36
CA GLY A 228 15.47 -23.87 2.87
C GLY A 228 16.03 -24.94 1.93
N PHE A 229 15.70 -24.89 0.65
CA PHE A 229 16.21 -25.83 -0.36
C PHE A 229 17.73 -25.75 -0.49
N LEU A 230 18.32 -24.56 -0.46
CA LEU A 230 19.78 -24.39 -0.43
C LEU A 230 20.42 -25.15 0.73
N MET A 231 19.85 -25.06 1.93
CA MET A 231 20.39 -25.75 3.12
C MET A 231 20.24 -27.27 3.03
N GLU A 232 19.15 -27.76 2.44
CA GLU A 232 18.93 -29.18 2.17
C GLU A 232 19.96 -29.71 1.17
N GLU A 233 20.18 -29.02 0.06
CA GLU A 233 21.16 -29.43 -0.96
C GLU A 233 22.60 -29.42 -0.41
N LEU A 234 22.94 -28.46 0.46
CA LEU A 234 24.22 -28.48 1.16
C LEU A 234 24.37 -29.68 2.10
N THR A 235 23.28 -30.13 2.75
CA THR A 235 23.29 -31.31 3.62
C THR A 235 23.47 -32.60 2.81
N ASN A 236 23.01 -32.61 1.56
CA ASN A 236 23.11 -33.73 0.63
C ASN A 236 24.39 -33.70 -0.25
N ASP A 237 25.37 -32.84 0.08
CA ASP A 237 26.60 -32.61 -0.69
C ASP A 237 26.35 -32.23 -2.17
N ASN A 238 25.19 -31.67 -2.47
CA ASN A 238 24.78 -31.30 -3.82
C ASN A 238 25.05 -29.82 -4.11
N LEU A 239 26.34 -29.50 -4.26
CA LEU A 239 26.79 -28.11 -4.41
C LEU A 239 26.20 -27.39 -5.62
N ARG A 240 25.90 -28.11 -6.70
CA ARG A 240 25.31 -27.50 -7.90
C ARG A 240 23.91 -26.95 -7.62
N GLU A 241 23.05 -27.75 -6.98
CA GLU A 241 21.68 -27.32 -6.70
C GLU A 241 21.64 -26.29 -5.56
N ALA A 242 22.57 -26.39 -4.61
CA ALA A 242 22.78 -25.33 -3.63
C ALA A 242 23.13 -23.98 -4.28
N GLN A 243 23.97 -23.97 -5.31
CA GLN A 243 24.31 -22.74 -6.06
C GLN A 243 23.10 -22.18 -6.80
N ARG A 244 22.32 -23.03 -7.48
CA ARG A 244 21.10 -22.60 -8.15
C ARG A 244 20.08 -21.99 -7.17
N HIS A 245 19.86 -22.62 -6.02
CA HIS A 245 18.98 -22.04 -5.01
C HIS A 245 19.52 -20.73 -4.41
N ALA A 246 20.85 -20.57 -4.32
CA ALA A 246 21.45 -19.29 -3.94
C ALA A 246 21.15 -18.19 -4.97
N GLU A 247 21.23 -18.52 -6.26
CA GLU A 247 20.83 -17.62 -7.34
C GLU A 247 19.36 -17.21 -7.21
N HIS A 248 18.46 -18.18 -7.04
CA HIS A 248 17.04 -17.91 -6.89
C HIS A 248 16.78 -16.90 -5.75
N VAL A 249 17.42 -17.08 -4.59
CA VAL A 249 17.28 -16.16 -3.46
C VAL A 249 17.69 -14.74 -3.86
N VAL A 250 18.84 -14.56 -4.53
CA VAL A 250 19.29 -13.22 -4.95
C VAL A 250 18.34 -12.63 -5.98
N ASN A 251 17.93 -13.41 -6.99
CA ASN A 251 17.05 -12.96 -8.06
C ASN A 251 15.64 -12.60 -7.56
N ILE A 252 15.11 -13.33 -6.57
CA ILE A 252 13.84 -13.00 -5.90
C ILE A 252 13.97 -11.73 -5.05
N LEU A 253 15.06 -11.56 -4.31
CA LEU A 253 15.23 -10.38 -3.46
C LEU A 253 15.42 -9.11 -4.28
N ASP A 254 16.18 -9.18 -5.38
CA ASP A 254 16.54 -8.00 -6.17
C ASP A 254 15.56 -7.68 -7.31
N GLY A 255 14.90 -8.71 -7.85
CA GLY A 255 14.00 -8.62 -9.01
C GLY A 255 14.76 -8.43 -10.33
N GLU A 256 14.08 -8.61 -11.47
CA GLU A 256 14.68 -8.57 -12.82
C GLU A 256 15.31 -7.22 -13.19
N THR A 257 14.86 -6.15 -12.54
CA THR A 257 15.43 -4.80 -12.72
C THR A 257 16.59 -4.51 -11.77
N GLY A 258 16.94 -5.47 -10.92
CA GLY A 258 17.96 -5.38 -9.88
C GLY A 258 19.38 -5.47 -10.43
N ALA A 259 20.33 -4.85 -9.74
CA ALA A 259 21.73 -4.83 -10.19
C ALA A 259 22.46 -6.16 -9.98
N ASN A 260 21.94 -7.02 -9.11
CA ASN A 260 22.46 -8.34 -8.79
C ASN A 260 21.67 -9.45 -9.47
N PHE A 261 20.64 -9.12 -10.24
CA PHE A 261 19.89 -10.11 -11.01
C PHE A 261 20.76 -10.70 -12.12
N GLY A 262 20.76 -12.03 -12.24
CA GLY A 262 21.43 -12.70 -13.35
C GLY A 262 21.69 -14.18 -13.11
N ASP A 263 22.52 -14.75 -13.98
CA ASP A 263 23.13 -16.07 -13.85
C ASP A 263 24.31 -15.97 -12.86
N LEU A 264 24.08 -16.45 -11.65
CA LEU A 264 24.99 -16.42 -10.51
C LEU A 264 25.56 -17.82 -10.22
N ASP A 265 24.94 -18.88 -10.73
CA ASP A 265 25.45 -20.26 -10.61
C ASP A 265 26.35 -20.69 -11.80
N GLY A 266 26.35 -19.93 -12.90
CA GLY A 266 27.18 -20.12 -14.07
C GLY A 266 26.63 -21.12 -15.09
N ASP A 267 25.34 -21.45 -15.04
CA ASP A 267 24.70 -22.39 -15.97
C ASP A 267 24.26 -21.76 -17.31
N THR A 268 24.53 -20.46 -17.50
CA THR A 268 24.20 -19.61 -18.66
C THR A 268 22.75 -19.10 -18.71
N VAL A 269 21.93 -19.40 -17.71
CA VAL A 269 20.53 -19.01 -17.66
C VAL A 269 20.21 -18.38 -16.30
N ALA A 270 19.78 -17.11 -16.31
CA ALA A 270 19.24 -16.51 -15.09
C ALA A 270 17.88 -17.13 -14.76
N GLN A 271 17.72 -17.63 -13.54
CA GLN A 271 16.52 -18.28 -13.06
C GLN A 271 15.89 -17.47 -11.93
N ASN A 272 14.58 -17.24 -12.04
CA ASN A 272 13.81 -16.52 -11.03
C ASN A 272 12.47 -17.22 -10.83
N PRO A 273 12.31 -18.00 -9.75
CA PRO A 273 11.03 -18.61 -9.42
C PRO A 273 10.04 -17.62 -8.78
N GLY A 274 10.43 -16.36 -8.55
CA GLY A 274 9.57 -15.29 -8.09
C GLY A 274 8.74 -14.64 -9.21
N ASP A 275 8.18 -13.46 -8.93
CA ASP A 275 7.28 -12.74 -9.84
C ASP A 275 7.98 -11.72 -10.76
N GLY A 276 9.31 -11.66 -10.70
CA GLY A 276 10.14 -10.73 -11.48
C GLY A 276 10.27 -9.32 -10.88
N VAL A 277 9.39 -8.88 -9.97
CA VAL A 277 9.48 -7.55 -9.33
C VAL A 277 10.53 -7.53 -8.23
N GLY A 278 10.52 -8.59 -7.43
CA GLY A 278 11.40 -8.80 -6.28
C GLY A 278 11.15 -7.88 -5.09
N VAL A 279 11.67 -8.27 -3.92
CA VAL A 279 11.46 -7.54 -2.65
C VAL A 279 11.91 -6.08 -2.77
N ARG A 280 13.07 -5.84 -3.38
CA ARG A 280 13.58 -4.48 -3.62
C ARG A 280 12.61 -3.64 -4.46
N GLY A 281 12.09 -4.20 -5.56
CA GLY A 281 11.18 -3.49 -6.47
C GLY A 281 9.91 -3.05 -5.75
N TYR A 282 9.32 -3.95 -4.97
CA TYR A 282 8.15 -3.63 -4.16
C TYR A 282 8.42 -2.55 -3.11
N LEU A 283 9.54 -2.62 -2.39
CA LEU A 283 9.89 -1.63 -1.37
C LEU A 283 10.19 -0.25 -1.96
N GLU A 284 10.80 -0.16 -3.14
CA GLU A 284 11.00 1.12 -3.82
C GLU A 284 9.66 1.70 -4.30
N GLY A 285 8.74 0.87 -4.80
CA GLY A 285 7.39 1.31 -5.14
C GLY A 285 6.60 1.80 -3.91
N ALA A 286 6.70 1.09 -2.78
CA ALA A 286 6.11 1.53 -1.50
C ALA A 286 6.63 2.90 -1.08
N LYS A 287 7.95 3.12 -1.19
CA LYS A 287 8.59 4.41 -0.90
C LYS A 287 8.11 5.52 -1.82
N GLN A 288 7.99 5.26 -3.13
CA GLN A 288 7.47 6.23 -4.09
C GLN A 288 6.03 6.64 -3.77
N HIS A 289 5.17 5.66 -3.47
CA HIS A 289 3.79 5.94 -3.10
C HIS A 289 3.67 6.61 -1.73
N ALA A 290 4.56 6.33 -0.78
CA ALA A 290 4.60 7.07 0.48
C ALA A 290 4.91 8.55 0.23
N GLN A 291 5.81 8.87 -0.70
CA GLN A 291 6.10 10.25 -1.08
C GLN A 291 4.89 10.90 -1.77
N LEU A 292 4.25 10.21 -2.71
CA LEU A 292 3.03 10.72 -3.37
C LEU A 292 1.88 10.95 -2.38
N ALA A 293 1.80 10.15 -1.31
CA ALA A 293 0.81 10.37 -0.26
C ALA A 293 1.08 11.62 0.56
N VAL A 294 2.36 11.99 0.74
CA VAL A 294 2.76 13.23 1.43
C VAL A 294 2.53 14.46 0.55
N ASP A 295 2.70 14.32 -0.77
CA ASP A 295 2.60 15.42 -1.73
C ASP A 295 1.16 15.71 -2.21
N ALA A 296 0.18 14.89 -1.79
CA ALA A 296 -1.23 14.96 -2.19
C ALA A 296 -2.08 15.86 -1.29
#